data_AF-A0A1E7EW66-F1
#
_entry.id   AF-A0A1E7EW66-F1
#
_cell.length_a   1.000
_cell.length_b   1.000
_cell.length_c   1.000
_cell.angle_alpha   90.00
_cell.angle_beta   90.00
_cell.angle_gamma   90.00
#
_symmetry.space_group_name_H-M   'P 1'
#
loop_
_entity.id
_entity.type
_entity.pdbx_description
1 polymer ?
#
loop_
_entity_poly.entity_id
_entity_poly.type
_entity_poly.pdbx_seq_one_letter_code
_entity_poly.pdbx_strand_id
1 'polypeptide(L)'
;MGLTTVVVGGSLGFAAQCISNAIQKIPTSRQPWMHVLCTVGGAYGATKWVSAKEDLLADVNEIRAYKGLPPMVGTRTFFPFVPPTHLSADDHDYNFSSSKR
;
A
#
# COMPACT_ATOMS: atom_id res chain seq x y z
N MET A 1 7.57 11.16 -0.54
CA MET A 1 8.49 10.25 0.18
C MET A 1 9.34 9.48 -0.84
N GLY A 2 10.05 10.17 -1.75
CA GLY A 2 10.71 9.50 -2.88
C GLY A 2 12.11 8.98 -2.56
N LEU A 3 12.99 9.85 -2.08
CA LEU A 3 14.38 9.47 -1.81
C LEU A 3 14.51 8.44 -0.68
N THR A 4 13.78 8.61 0.41
CA THR A 4 13.84 7.70 1.56
C THR A 4 13.32 6.30 1.21
N THR A 5 12.31 6.18 0.36
CA THR A 5 11.75 4.88 -0.06
C THR A 5 12.68 4.17 -1.02
N VAL A 6 13.37 4.90 -1.91
CA VAL A 6 14.42 4.35 -2.77
C VAL A 6 15.61 3.86 -1.95
N VAL A 7 16.07 4.62 -0.96
CA VAL A 7 17.20 4.21 -0.11
C VAL A 7 16.84 2.98 0.74
N VAL A 8 15.67 2.97 1.37
CA VAL A 8 15.20 1.83 2.19
C VAL A 8 14.92 0.60 1.32
N GLY A 9 14.25 0.76 0.18
CA GLY A 9 14.00 -0.33 -0.75
C GLY A 9 15.29 -0.88 -1.34
N GLY A 10 16.24 -0.01 -1.68
CA GLY A 10 17.55 -0.39 -2.21
C GLY A 10 18.42 -1.11 -1.19
N SER A 11 18.45 -0.65 0.06
CA SER A 11 19.19 -1.32 1.14
C SER A 11 18.58 -2.67 1.50
N LEU A 12 17.25 -2.81 1.46
CA LEU A 12 16.56 -4.09 1.63
C LEU A 12 16.90 -5.06 0.50
N GLY A 13 16.91 -4.58 -0.74
CA GLY A 13 17.31 -5.38 -1.90
C GLY A 13 18.77 -5.86 -1.82
N PHE A 14 19.67 -4.98 -1.39
CA PHE A 14 21.07 -5.33 -1.13
C PHE A 14 21.20 -6.39 -0.03
N ALA A 15 20.50 -6.19 1.10
CA ALA A 15 20.50 -7.12 2.21
C ALA A 15 19.97 -8.51 1.79
N ALA A 16 18.92 -8.56 0.98
CA ALA A 16 18.36 -9.80 0.46
C ALA A 16 19.39 -10.61 -0.35
N GLN A 17 20.19 -9.95 -1.19
CA GLN A 17 21.24 -10.64 -1.95
C GLN A 17 22.41 -11.10 -1.06
N CYS A 18 22.79 -10.29 -0.05
CA CYS A 18 23.77 -10.72 0.95
C CYS A 18 23.30 -11.95 1.74
N ILE A 19 22.02 -11.99 2.12
CA ILE A 19 21.40 -13.13 2.80
C ILE A 19 21.37 -14.36 1.89
N SER A 20 21.02 -14.20 0.61
CA SER A 20 21.01 -15.29 -0.37
C SER A 20 22.40 -15.94 -0.50
N ASN A 21 23.45 -15.12 -0.60
CA ASN A 21 24.83 -15.61 -0.65
C ASN A 21 25.26 -16.29 0.67
N ALA A 22 24.83 -15.75 1.81
CA ALA A 22 25.11 -16.33 3.13
C ALA A 22 24.46 -17.71 3.31
N ILE A 23 23.22 -17.90 2.85
CA ILE A 23 22.52 -19.20 2.89
C ILE A 23 23.26 -20.24 2.05
N GLN A 24 23.81 -19.84 0.90
CA GLN A 24 24.56 -20.73 0.02
C GLN A 24 26.00 -20.99 0.48
N LYS A 25 26.46 -20.33 1.56
CA LYS A 25 27.85 -20.35 2.04
C LYS A 25 28.87 -19.91 0.98
N ILE A 26 28.46 -19.03 0.07
CA ILE A 26 29.29 -18.49 -1.00
C ILE A 26 29.80 -17.11 -0.57
N PRO A 27 31.05 -16.72 -0.90
CA PRO A 27 31.52 -15.36 -0.62
C PRO A 27 30.58 -14.31 -1.20
N THR A 28 30.27 -13.30 -0.40
CA THR A 28 29.31 -12.24 -0.73
C THR A 28 29.66 -11.49 -2.02
N SER A 29 30.94 -11.44 -2.40
CA SER A 29 31.45 -10.72 -3.57
C SER A 29 31.47 -11.54 -4.87
N ARG A 30 31.01 -12.81 -4.90
CA ARG A 30 31.13 -13.67 -6.09
C ARG A 30 30.43 -13.10 -7.34
N GLN A 31 29.29 -12.44 -7.15
CA GLN A 31 28.51 -11.84 -8.25
C GLN A 31 28.10 -10.41 -7.87
N PRO A 32 28.99 -9.40 -8.07
CA PRO A 32 28.72 -8.01 -7.67
C PRO A 32 27.51 -7.41 -8.40
N TRP A 33 27.28 -7.82 -9.66
CA TRP A 33 26.15 -7.36 -10.46
C TRP A 33 24.79 -7.77 -9.91
N MET A 34 24.70 -8.90 -9.20
CA MET A 34 23.44 -9.32 -8.57
C MET A 34 23.02 -8.38 -7.45
N HIS A 35 23.98 -7.82 -6.70
CA HIS A 35 23.68 -6.82 -5.67
C HIS A 35 23.05 -5.57 -6.28
N VAL A 36 23.59 -5.09 -7.41
CA VAL A 36 23.05 -3.92 -8.12
C VAL A 36 21.63 -4.20 -8.62
N LEU A 37 21.40 -5.36 -9.24
CA LEU A 37 20.06 -5.74 -9.71
C LEU A 37 19.06 -5.84 -8.56
N CYS A 38 19.44 -6.45 -7.43
CA CYS A 38 18.58 -6.56 -6.27
C CYS A 38 18.33 -5.20 -5.60
N THR A 39 19.31 -4.29 -5.55
CA THR A 39 19.12 -2.92 -5.06
C THR A 39 18.15 -2.14 -5.94
N VAL A 40 18.31 -2.19 -7.27
CA VAL A 40 17.41 -1.50 -8.21
C VAL A 40 16.00 -2.12 -8.15
N GLY A 41 15.90 -3.44 -8.10
CA GLY A 41 14.63 -4.16 -7.95
C GLY A 41 13.92 -3.82 -6.63
N GLY A 42 14.67 -3.77 -5.53
CA GLY A 42 14.16 -3.38 -4.21
C GLY A 42 13.69 -1.93 -4.16
N ALA A 43 14.43 -1.00 -4.78
CA ALA A 43 14.01 0.39 -4.90
C ALA A 43 12.74 0.54 -5.74
N TYR A 44 12.64 -0.15 -6.88
CA TYR A 44 11.45 -0.14 -7.73
C TYR A 44 10.24 -0.77 -7.04
N GLY A 45 10.43 -1.88 -6.33
CA GLY A 45 9.36 -2.50 -5.55
C GLY A 45 8.83 -1.59 -4.45
N ALA A 46 9.73 -0.88 -3.75
CA ALA A 46 9.35 0.06 -2.70
C ALA A 46 8.55 1.26 -3.25
N THR A 47 8.91 1.79 -4.41
CA THR A 47 8.14 2.91 -5.02
C THR A 47 6.76 2.46 -5.45
N LYS A 48 6.64 1.28 -6.07
CA LYS A 48 5.34 0.70 -6.44
C LYS A 48 4.45 0.43 -5.23
N TRP A 49 5.03 -0.06 -4.13
CA TRP A 49 4.30 -0.27 -2.88
C TRP A 49 3.72 1.02 -2.31
N VAL A 50 4.46 2.13 -2.36
CA VAL A 50 3.98 3.42 -1.88
C VAL A 50 2.82 3.93 -2.72
N SER A 51 2.89 3.83 -4.05
CA SER A 51 1.77 4.18 -4.93
C SER A 51 0.54 3.33 -4.65
N ALA A 52 0.70 2.01 -4.53
CA ALA A 52 -0.42 1.12 -4.22
C ALA A 52 -1.05 1.43 -2.85
N LYS A 53 -0.25 1.84 -1.86
CA LYS A 53 -0.74 2.29 -0.57
C LYS A 53 -1.58 3.57 -0.69
N GLU A 54 -1.18 4.51 -1.54
CA GLU A 54 -1.92 5.75 -1.78
C GLU A 54 -3.27 5.44 -2.45
N ASP A 55 -3.31 4.54 -3.42
CA ASP A 55 -4.54 4.11 -4.09
C ASP A 55 -5.50 3.43 -3.11
N LEU A 56 -5.03 2.46 -2.32
CA LEU A 56 -5.85 1.78 -1.32
C LEU A 56 -6.38 2.74 -0.23
N LEU A 57 -5.61 3.76 0.13
CA LEU A 57 -6.07 4.78 1.07
C LEU A 57 -7.15 5.68 0.47
N ALA A 58 -7.08 5.97 -0.84
CA ALA A 58 -8.12 6.70 -1.54
C ALA A 58 -9.44 5.91 -1.53
N ASP A 59 -9.40 4.62 -1.87
CA ASP A 59 -10.57 3.74 -1.87
C ASP A 59 -11.22 3.65 -0.48
N VAL A 60 -10.40 3.47 0.57
CA VAL A 60 -10.90 3.41 1.96
C VAL A 60 -11.55 4.73 2.38
N ASN A 61 -10.98 5.86 1.96
CA ASN A 61 -11.55 7.17 2.27
C ASN A 61 -12.85 7.42 1.52
N GLU A 62 -12.99 6.94 0.29
CA GLU A 62 -14.25 7.02 -0.46
C GLU A 62 -15.36 6.25 0.28
N ILE A 63 -15.09 5.01 0.69
CA ILE A 63 -16.04 4.18 1.47
C ILE A 63 -16.43 4.87 2.79
N ARG A 64 -15.49 5.56 3.43
CA ARG A 64 -15.75 6.31 4.68
C ARG A 64 -16.57 7.57 4.42
N ALA A 65 -16.31 8.28 3.33
CA ALA A 65 -17.09 9.44 2.94
C ALA A 65 -18.56 9.07 2.71
N TYR A 66 -18.85 7.94 2.03
CA TYR A 66 -20.23 7.42 1.91
C TYR A 66 -20.89 7.13 3.26
N LYS A 67 -20.11 6.78 4.28
CA LYS A 67 -20.61 6.52 5.64
C LYS A 67 -20.63 7.76 6.54
N GLY A 68 -20.26 8.94 6.03
CA GLY A 68 -20.14 10.17 6.80
C GLY A 68 -19.03 10.13 7.88
N LEU A 69 -18.07 9.21 7.74
CA LEU A 69 -16.95 9.07 8.68
C LEU A 69 -15.79 9.99 8.28
N PRO A 70 -15.00 10.50 9.24
CA PRO A 70 -13.84 11.33 8.93
C PRO A 70 -12.77 10.55 8.14
N PRO A 71 -12.01 11.24 7.26
CA PRO A 71 -10.96 10.62 6.48
C PRO A 71 -9.85 10.05 7.37
N MET A 72 -9.21 8.99 6.90
CA MET A 72 -8.14 8.31 7.63
C MET A 72 -6.85 9.14 7.56
N VAL A 73 -6.09 9.18 8.65
CA VAL A 73 -4.85 9.99 8.75
C VAL A 73 -3.82 9.51 7.71
N GLY A 74 -3.16 10.45 7.01
CA GLY A 74 -2.07 10.14 6.08
C GLY A 74 -2.39 10.32 4.60
N THR A 75 -3.62 10.70 4.26
CA THR A 75 -3.98 11.10 2.89
C THR A 75 -3.73 12.59 2.71
N ARG A 76 -3.00 12.96 1.65
CA ARG A 76 -2.78 14.38 1.28
C ARG A 76 -3.93 14.97 0.47
N THR A 77 -4.94 14.18 0.18
CA THR A 77 -6.11 14.55 -0.61
C THR A 77 -7.25 14.93 0.34
N PHE A 78 -7.69 16.18 0.24
CA PHE A 78 -8.92 16.63 0.87
C PHE A 78 -10.09 16.18 0.01
N PHE A 79 -10.91 15.27 0.52
CA PHE A 79 -12.19 14.95 -0.10
C PHE A 79 -13.26 15.84 0.52
N PRO A 80 -14.02 16.63 -0.27
CA PRO A 80 -15.13 17.39 0.28
C PRO A 80 -16.11 16.40 0.91
N PHE A 81 -16.58 16.73 2.11
CA PHE A 81 -17.66 15.99 2.75
C PHE A 81 -18.89 16.08 1.85
N VAL A 82 -19.23 14.99 1.18
CA VAL A 82 -20.49 14.86 0.47
C VAL A 82 -21.47 14.28 1.50
N PRO A 83 -22.45 15.07 2.00
CA PRO A 83 -23.49 14.50 2.84
C PRO A 83 -24.19 13.39 2.03
N PRO A 84 -24.51 12.23 2.64
CA PRO A 84 -25.20 11.16 1.93
C PRO A 84 -26.51 11.69 1.35
N THR A 85 -26.58 11.81 0.03
CA THR A 85 -27.76 12.32 -0.70
C THR A 85 -28.94 11.34 -0.70
N HIS A 86 -28.77 10.17 -0.09
CA HIS A 86 -29.78 9.10 0.05
C HIS A 86 -30.41 9.03 1.45
N LEU A 87 -30.08 9.96 2.37
CA LEU A 87 -30.96 10.24 3.51
C LEU A 87 -32.14 11.16 3.13
N SER A 88 -32.48 11.26 1.84
CA SER A 88 -33.83 11.62 1.43
C SER A 88 -34.76 10.41 1.65
N ALA A 89 -35.18 10.23 2.90
CA ALA A 89 -36.42 9.58 3.37
C ALA A 89 -36.85 8.16 2.91
N ASP A 90 -36.26 7.54 1.88
CA ASP A 90 -36.88 6.39 1.19
C ASP A 90 -36.16 5.03 1.35
N ASP A 91 -34.96 4.95 1.93
CA ASP A 91 -34.23 3.67 2.08
C ASP A 91 -34.57 2.91 3.39
N HIS A 92 -35.87 2.67 3.61
CA HIS A 92 -36.36 1.79 4.67
C HIS A 92 -36.32 0.28 4.32
N ASP A 93 -35.83 -0.11 3.13
CA ASP A 93 -36.02 -1.46 2.59
C ASP A 93 -34.74 -2.29 2.39
N TYR A 94 -33.70 -2.09 3.22
CA TYR A 94 -32.63 -3.10 3.31
C TYR A 94 -33.05 -4.26 4.21
N ASN A 95 -33.83 -5.13 3.58
CA ASN A 95 -34.25 -6.45 4.01
C ASN A 95 -33.20 -7.16 4.86
N PHE A 96 -33.52 -7.21 6.16
CA PHE A 96 -33.07 -8.21 7.11
C PHE A 96 -33.59 -9.60 6.68
N SER A 97 -33.11 -10.14 5.56
CA SER A 97 -33.24 -11.56 5.25
C SER A 97 -32.16 -12.34 5.99
N SER A 98 -32.34 -12.34 7.30
CA SER A 98 -31.86 -13.37 8.20
C SER A 98 -32.46 -14.71 7.77
N SER A 99 -31.64 -15.75 7.83
CA SER A 99 -32.05 -17.09 8.24
C SER A 99 -33.06 -17.81 7.34
N LYS A 100 -32.56 -18.79 6.58
CA LYS A 100 -33.02 -20.18 6.69
C LYS A 100 -32.06 -21.12 5.93
N ARG A 101 -31.34 -21.90 6.73
CA ARG A 101 -30.84 -23.28 6.52
C ARG A 101 -30.00 -23.56 5.28
#